data_AF-E0QR17-F1
#
_entry.id   AF-E0QR17-F1
#
_cell.length_a   1.000
_cell.length_b   1.000
_cell.length_c   1.000
_cell.angle_alpha   90.00
_cell.angle_beta   90.00
_cell.angle_gamma   90.00
#
_symmetry.space_group_name_H-M   'P 1'
#
loop_
_entity.id
_entity.type
_entity.pdbx_description
1 polymer ?
#
loop_
_entity_poly.entity_id
_entity_poly.type
_entity_poly.pdbx_seq_one_letter_code
_entity_poly.pdbx_strand_id
1 'polypeptide(L)'
;MNEKNNENRHESDNRNERDEWENPSKRDGNETFDPTHDDQARVDAQFADLVSNLDDFGELDEMEPLVGQGEPELSTDNQRKLEAEISELDRPQETTEDLDSNRARVVFLTPLASADALAALCALSDIELVVVPTESGAVGVLELNLSEEAFGMALIADTLADFDPSVSEIASILSQLTRVPVVVLSALLAPGTEQEPGVTGQVLAGRWTNGEFETDLPSGLVLVQMPLQIEDLLLGRVAETEAAGAVETKDIAQWKAMKMLSKGMRKPRRGKK
;
A
#
# COMPACT_ATOMS: atom_id res chain seq x y z
N MET A 1 59.61 -38.68 -29.49
CA MET A 1 58.75 -39.27 -28.45
C MET A 1 57.37 -38.66 -28.65
N ASN A 2 56.34 -39.36 -29.13
CA ASN A 2 56.06 -40.82 -29.13
C ASN A 2 56.01 -41.39 -27.68
N GLU A 3 55.00 -42.18 -27.27
CA GLU A 3 53.84 -42.74 -28.00
C GLU A 3 52.72 -43.20 -27.02
N LYS A 4 51.47 -43.35 -27.52
CA LYS A 4 50.43 -44.43 -27.29
C LYS A 4 50.33 -45.12 -25.91
N ASN A 5 49.19 -45.64 -25.43
CA ASN A 5 47.77 -45.80 -25.83
C ASN A 5 46.96 -45.97 -24.51
N ASN A 6 45.64 -46.10 -24.35
CA ASN A 6 44.49 -46.74 -25.06
C ASN A 6 43.21 -46.05 -24.47
N GLU A 7 42.07 -45.81 -25.12
CA GLU A 7 41.05 -46.73 -25.69
C GLU A 7 40.49 -47.78 -24.69
N ASN A 8 39.19 -48.10 -24.60
CA ASN A 8 37.93 -47.69 -25.29
C ASN A 8 36.74 -48.03 -24.31
N ARG A 9 35.42 -47.76 -24.43
CA ARG A 9 34.47 -47.29 -25.47
C ARG A 9 33.17 -46.74 -24.77
N HIS A 10 32.07 -46.52 -25.51
CA HIS A 10 30.69 -46.13 -25.10
C HIS A 10 30.49 -44.63 -24.79
N GLU A 11 29.86 -43.78 -25.62
CA GLU A 11 28.89 -43.92 -26.75
C GLU A 11 27.41 -44.13 -26.33
N SER A 12 26.68 -43.01 -26.34
CA SER A 12 25.22 -42.89 -26.49
C SER A 12 24.95 -41.60 -27.28
N ASP A 13 24.04 -41.60 -28.26
CA ASP A 13 23.60 -40.37 -28.93
C ASP A 13 22.94 -39.39 -27.94
N ASN A 14 23.08 -38.09 -28.20
CA ASN A 14 22.07 -37.12 -27.79
C ASN A 14 21.79 -36.14 -28.94
N ARG A 15 20.92 -36.57 -29.86
CA ARG A 15 20.27 -35.72 -30.86
C ARG A 15 18.77 -35.97 -30.82
N ASN A 16 18.05 -35.11 -30.11
CA ASN A 16 16.86 -34.53 -30.69
C ASN A 16 16.62 -33.12 -30.13
N GLU A 17 16.43 -32.16 -31.01
CA GLU A 17 15.84 -30.85 -30.67
C GLU A 17 14.35 -30.91 -30.95
N ARG A 18 13.55 -30.18 -30.14
CA ARG A 18 12.09 -29.92 -30.23
C ARG A 18 11.17 -30.86 -29.44
N ASP A 19 9.99 -30.29 -29.22
CA ASP A 19 8.72 -30.91 -28.82
C ASP A 19 8.57 -31.39 -27.36
N GLU A 20 8.91 -30.52 -26.42
CA GLU A 20 8.49 -30.66 -25.00
C GLU A 20 8.03 -29.33 -24.36
N TRP A 21 7.16 -28.59 -25.07
CA TRP A 21 6.27 -27.60 -24.43
C TRP A 21 5.05 -28.34 -23.86
N GLU A 22 5.21 -29.00 -22.71
CA GLU A 22 4.05 -29.58 -22.00
C GLU A 22 3.05 -28.49 -21.64
N ASN A 23 1.86 -28.55 -22.23
CA ASN A 23 0.81 -27.55 -22.05
C ASN A 23 0.02 -27.80 -20.76
N PRO A 24 0.11 -26.95 -19.72
CA PRO A 24 -0.56 -27.15 -18.44
C PRO A 24 -2.04 -26.69 -18.44
N SER A 25 -2.72 -26.70 -19.60
CA SER A 25 -4.12 -26.30 -19.74
C SER A 25 -5.13 -27.43 -19.45
N LYS A 26 -4.96 -28.12 -18.32
CA LYS A 26 -6.05 -28.86 -17.66
C LYS A 26 -6.37 -28.22 -16.31
N ARG A 27 -7.05 -27.08 -16.40
CA ARG A 27 -7.95 -26.58 -15.35
C ARG A 27 -9.37 -26.63 -15.93
N ASP A 28 -10.29 -27.17 -15.16
CA ASP A 28 -11.69 -27.30 -15.56
C ASP A 28 -12.39 -25.93 -15.58
N GLY A 29 -13.40 -25.77 -16.44
CA GLY A 29 -14.34 -24.63 -16.37
C GLY A 29 -13.98 -23.37 -17.15
N ASN A 30 -13.40 -23.48 -18.35
CA ASN A 30 -13.48 -22.41 -19.34
C ASN A 30 -14.53 -22.75 -20.41
N GLU A 31 -15.72 -22.18 -20.29
CA GLU A 31 -16.80 -22.36 -21.26
C GLU A 31 -16.47 -21.58 -22.54
N THR A 32 -15.99 -22.28 -23.57
CA THR A 32 -15.94 -21.71 -24.93
C THR A 32 -17.37 -21.45 -25.39
N PHE A 33 -17.73 -20.17 -25.44
CA PHE A 33 -19.02 -19.70 -25.93
C PHE A 33 -19.14 -20.00 -27.44
N ASP A 34 -19.79 -21.11 -27.76
CA ASP A 34 -20.19 -21.54 -29.10
C ASP A 34 -21.69 -21.26 -29.25
N PRO A 35 -22.09 -20.06 -29.72
CA PRO A 35 -23.51 -19.70 -29.81
C PRO A 35 -24.20 -20.59 -30.84
N THR A 36 -25.27 -21.26 -30.42
CA THR A 36 -26.08 -22.04 -31.36
C THR A 36 -26.71 -21.12 -32.41
N HIS A 37 -27.14 -21.66 -33.55
CA HIS A 37 -27.84 -20.85 -34.57
C HIS A 37 -29.08 -20.12 -34.01
N ASP A 38 -29.77 -20.71 -33.03
CA ASP A 38 -30.90 -20.09 -32.35
C ASP A 38 -30.47 -18.96 -31.40
N ASP A 39 -29.31 -19.08 -30.74
CA ASP A 39 -28.75 -18.00 -29.91
C ASP A 39 -28.25 -16.84 -30.78
N GLN A 40 -27.54 -17.12 -31.87
CA GLN A 40 -27.09 -16.08 -32.80
C GLN A 40 -28.28 -15.37 -33.44
N ALA A 41 -29.29 -16.10 -33.94
CA ALA A 41 -30.50 -15.49 -34.50
C ALA A 41 -31.28 -14.65 -33.46
N ARG A 42 -31.24 -15.03 -32.17
CA ARG A 42 -31.85 -14.25 -31.09
C ARG A 42 -31.06 -12.98 -30.76
N VAL A 43 -29.73 -13.02 -30.82
CA VAL A 43 -28.86 -11.83 -30.66
C VAL A 43 -29.02 -10.89 -31.85
N ASP A 44 -29.01 -11.41 -33.09
CA ASP A 44 -29.20 -10.63 -34.30
C ASP A 44 -30.59 -9.96 -34.34
N ALA A 45 -31.64 -10.66 -33.87
CA ALA A 45 -32.98 -10.09 -33.71
C ALA A 45 -33.03 -8.99 -32.65
N GLN A 46 -32.36 -9.15 -31.50
CA GLN A 46 -32.25 -8.11 -30.47
C GLN A 46 -31.45 -6.90 -30.95
N PHE A 47 -30.42 -7.11 -31.78
CA PHE A 47 -29.65 -6.03 -32.39
C PHE A 47 -30.45 -5.29 -33.46
N ALA A 48 -31.23 -6.01 -34.28
CA ALA A 48 -32.13 -5.40 -35.26
C ALA A 48 -33.22 -4.57 -34.58
N ASP A 49 -33.82 -5.07 -33.50
CA ASP A 49 -34.81 -4.34 -32.69
C ASP A 49 -34.19 -3.06 -32.10
N LEU A 50 -32.99 -3.14 -31.52
CA LEU A 50 -32.24 -1.99 -31.01
C LEU A 50 -31.91 -0.96 -32.11
N VAL A 51 -31.52 -1.40 -33.31
CA VAL A 51 -31.24 -0.51 -34.45
C VAL A 51 -32.52 0.16 -34.96
N SER A 52 -33.65 -0.56 -35.06
CA SER A 52 -34.92 0.08 -35.45
C SER A 52 -35.42 1.10 -34.41
N ASN A 53 -35.13 0.89 -33.12
CA ASN A 53 -35.39 1.88 -32.07
C ASN A 53 -34.37 3.06 -32.08
N LEU A 54 -33.29 2.99 -32.85
CA LEU A 54 -32.41 4.13 -33.16
C LEU A 54 -32.82 4.86 -34.45
N ASP A 55 -33.30 4.14 -35.47
CA ASP A 55 -33.79 4.74 -36.72
C ASP A 55 -35.08 5.58 -36.49
N ASP A 56 -35.81 5.35 -35.38
CA ASP A 56 -36.97 6.17 -34.97
C ASP A 56 -36.58 7.60 -34.51
N PHE A 57 -35.28 7.91 -34.39
CA PHE A 57 -34.77 9.29 -34.31
C PHE A 57 -34.61 9.95 -35.71
N GLY A 58 -35.10 9.32 -36.77
CA GLY A 58 -34.84 9.64 -38.18
C GLY A 58 -35.72 10.71 -38.84
N GLU A 59 -36.70 11.31 -38.15
CA GLU A 59 -37.61 12.32 -38.74
C GLU A 59 -37.74 13.59 -37.86
N LEU A 60 -36.66 14.37 -37.77
CA LEU A 60 -36.65 15.71 -37.13
C LEU A 60 -37.14 16.83 -38.07
N ASP A 61 -38.37 16.71 -38.57
CA ASP A 61 -39.12 17.83 -39.17
C ASP A 61 -40.62 17.73 -38.85
N GLU A 62 -41.23 18.85 -38.46
CA GLU A 62 -42.70 19.06 -38.29
C GLU A 62 -43.51 18.15 -37.31
N MET A 63 -43.20 18.14 -36.00
CA MET A 63 -44.24 17.92 -34.96
C MET A 63 -44.11 18.83 -33.72
N GLU A 64 -45.26 19.23 -33.15
CA GLU A 64 -45.35 20.10 -31.97
C GLU A 64 -45.04 19.35 -30.65
N PRO A 65 -44.47 20.02 -29.63
CA PRO A 65 -44.07 19.38 -28.37
C PRO A 65 -45.29 18.98 -27.51
N LEU A 66 -45.61 17.69 -27.49
CA LEU A 66 -46.59 17.13 -26.55
C LEU A 66 -46.03 17.05 -25.13
N VAL A 67 -46.77 17.61 -24.17
CA VAL A 67 -46.31 17.77 -22.78
C VAL A 67 -46.46 16.47 -21.98
N GLY A 68 -45.42 15.62 -22.07
CA GLY A 68 -44.87 14.75 -21.02
C GLY A 68 -45.72 13.60 -20.44
N GLN A 69 -45.03 12.49 -20.12
CA GLN A 69 -45.20 11.77 -18.83
C GLN A 69 -43.91 11.06 -18.41
N GLY A 70 -43.02 11.81 -17.75
CA GLY A 70 -42.25 11.32 -16.61
C GLY A 70 -41.25 10.18 -16.82
N GLU A 71 -40.09 10.49 -17.39
CA GLU A 71 -38.86 10.03 -16.73
C GLU A 71 -38.78 10.63 -15.31
N PRO A 72 -38.07 10.02 -14.36
CA PRO A 72 -37.80 10.64 -13.06
C PRO A 72 -36.76 11.74 -13.23
N GLU A 73 -37.16 12.88 -13.82
CA GLU A 73 -36.34 14.09 -13.89
C GLU A 73 -35.84 14.43 -12.48
N LEU A 74 -34.54 14.27 -12.26
CA LEU A 74 -33.87 15.09 -11.26
C LEU A 74 -34.14 16.52 -11.68
N SER A 75 -34.82 17.30 -10.83
CA SER A 75 -35.02 18.72 -11.09
C SER A 75 -33.68 19.36 -11.46
N THR A 76 -33.69 20.38 -12.31
CA THR A 76 -32.44 21.01 -12.76
C THR A 76 -31.58 21.48 -11.58
N ASP A 77 -32.20 21.77 -10.43
CA ASP A 77 -31.52 22.08 -9.17
C ASP A 77 -30.86 20.85 -8.51
N ASN A 78 -31.50 19.67 -8.53
CA ASN A 78 -30.89 18.42 -8.07
C ASN A 78 -29.71 18.02 -8.98
N GLN A 79 -29.84 18.17 -10.30
CA GLN A 79 -28.76 17.82 -11.22
C GLN A 79 -27.58 18.81 -11.09
N ARG A 80 -27.83 20.12 -11.03
CA ARG A 80 -26.80 21.13 -10.71
C ARG A 80 -26.15 20.89 -9.34
N LYS A 81 -26.91 20.42 -8.35
CA LYS A 81 -26.38 20.08 -7.03
C LYS A 81 -25.45 18.86 -7.09
N LEU A 82 -25.80 17.84 -7.87
CA LEU A 82 -24.95 16.67 -8.09
C LEU A 82 -23.68 17.05 -8.88
N GLU A 83 -23.81 17.86 -9.94
CA GLU A 83 -22.67 18.41 -10.69
C GLU A 83 -21.77 19.29 -9.79
N ALA A 84 -22.34 20.03 -8.85
CA ALA A 84 -21.58 20.79 -7.85
C ALA A 84 -20.89 19.89 -6.81
N GLU A 85 -21.57 18.87 -6.26
CA GLU A 85 -20.96 17.92 -5.32
C GLU A 85 -19.82 17.12 -5.99
N ILE A 86 -19.97 16.72 -7.26
CA ILE A 86 -18.89 16.12 -8.06
C ILE A 86 -17.76 17.12 -8.30
N SER A 87 -18.08 18.39 -8.63
CA SER A 87 -17.08 19.45 -8.82
C SER A 87 -16.38 19.91 -7.51
N GLU A 88 -16.93 19.61 -6.33
CA GLU A 88 -16.24 19.82 -5.05
C GLU A 88 -15.35 18.63 -4.67
N LEU A 89 -15.70 17.41 -5.10
CA LEU A 89 -14.86 16.22 -4.96
C LEU A 89 -13.65 16.20 -5.91
N ASP A 90 -13.80 16.75 -7.12
CA ASP A 90 -12.72 16.85 -8.13
C ASP A 90 -11.78 18.06 -7.90
N ARG A 91 -12.06 18.89 -6.90
CA ARG A 91 -11.08 19.89 -6.43
C ARG A 91 -10.05 19.21 -5.52
N PRO A 92 -8.75 19.44 -5.72
CA PRO A 92 -7.76 19.09 -4.70
C PRO A 92 -8.15 19.82 -3.41
N GLN A 93 -8.42 19.06 -2.35
CA GLN A 93 -8.64 19.62 -1.03
C GLN A 93 -7.28 20.10 -0.52
N GLU A 94 -7.03 21.40 -0.64
CA GLU A 94 -5.82 22.06 -0.11
C GLU A 94 -5.86 22.09 1.43
N THR A 95 -5.65 20.93 2.03
CA THR A 95 -5.25 20.82 3.44
C THR A 95 -3.83 21.35 3.54
N THR A 96 -3.69 22.65 3.81
CA THR A 96 -2.40 23.30 4.07
C THR A 96 -1.84 22.80 5.39
N GLU A 97 -1.12 21.67 5.35
CA GLU A 97 -0.29 21.21 6.46
C GLU A 97 0.92 22.16 6.59
N ASP A 98 0.73 23.26 7.30
CA ASP A 98 1.76 24.26 7.55
C ASP A 98 2.86 23.67 8.46
N LEU A 99 3.93 23.15 7.84
CA LEU A 99 5.03 22.48 8.54
C LEU A 99 6.05 23.51 9.08
N ASP A 100 5.98 23.83 10.37
CA ASP A 100 6.88 24.82 11.02
C ASP A 100 8.40 24.53 10.86
N SER A 101 8.80 23.29 10.60
CA SER A 101 10.20 22.86 10.66
C SER A 101 10.49 21.58 9.86
N ASN A 102 11.72 21.50 9.32
CA ASN A 102 12.28 20.27 8.75
C ASN A 102 12.19 19.12 9.77
N ARG A 103 11.65 17.98 9.34
CA ARG A 103 11.55 16.78 10.16
C ARG A 103 11.62 15.51 9.31
N ALA A 104 11.82 14.40 9.97
CA ALA A 104 11.51 13.09 9.42
C ALA A 104 10.48 12.38 10.29
N ARG A 105 9.47 11.80 9.68
CA ARG A 105 8.57 10.84 10.33
C ARG A 105 8.87 9.44 9.84
N VAL A 106 9.00 8.51 10.77
CA VAL A 106 9.48 7.15 10.50
C VAL A 106 8.48 6.15 11.03
N VAL A 107 7.98 5.27 10.16
CA VAL A 107 7.00 4.23 10.49
C VAL A 107 7.63 2.85 10.37
N PHE A 108 7.71 2.14 11.49
CA PHE A 108 8.20 0.78 11.62
C PHE A 108 7.02 -0.20 11.45
N LEU A 109 6.90 -0.78 10.26
CA LEU A 109 5.90 -1.80 9.93
C LEU A 109 6.32 -3.14 10.55
N THR A 110 5.55 -3.62 11.53
CA THR A 110 5.82 -4.88 12.23
C THR A 110 4.72 -5.91 11.98
N PRO A 111 5.03 -7.22 12.00
CA PRO A 111 4.03 -8.29 11.89
C PRO A 111 3.27 -8.54 13.21
N LEU A 112 3.38 -7.65 14.21
CA LEU A 112 2.78 -7.84 15.52
C LEU A 112 1.32 -7.39 15.51
N ALA A 113 0.41 -8.35 15.61
CA ALA A 113 -1.04 -8.12 15.61
C ALA A 113 -1.60 -7.44 16.89
N SER A 114 -0.81 -6.65 17.62
CA SER A 114 -1.22 -6.02 18.89
C SER A 114 -0.27 -4.88 19.32
N ALA A 115 -0.82 -3.67 19.48
CA ALA A 115 -0.11 -2.52 20.04
C ALA A 115 0.41 -2.79 21.47
N ASP A 116 -0.38 -3.46 22.32
CA ASP A 116 0.07 -3.93 23.66
C ASP A 116 1.35 -4.77 23.61
N ALA A 117 1.55 -5.57 22.55
CA ALA A 117 2.71 -6.44 22.40
C ALA A 117 3.93 -5.68 21.87
N LEU A 118 3.76 -4.86 20.84
CA LEU A 118 4.83 -4.03 20.28
C LEU A 118 5.33 -3.01 21.31
N ALA A 119 4.42 -2.25 21.93
CA ALA A 119 4.78 -1.26 22.94
C ALA A 119 5.49 -1.89 24.15
N ALA A 120 5.10 -3.11 24.53
CA ALA A 120 5.79 -3.85 25.58
C ALA A 120 7.18 -4.35 25.18
N LEU A 121 7.41 -4.74 23.91
CA LEU A 121 8.74 -5.10 23.43
C LEU A 121 9.67 -3.89 23.38
N CYS A 122 9.18 -2.75 22.90
CA CYS A 122 9.92 -1.49 22.87
C CYS A 122 10.34 -1.06 24.29
N ALA A 123 9.39 -1.00 25.23
CA ALA A 123 9.65 -0.61 26.62
C ALA A 123 10.45 -1.63 27.45
N LEU A 124 10.66 -2.86 26.94
CA LEU A 124 11.60 -3.83 27.52
C LEU A 124 13.01 -3.76 26.91
N SER A 125 13.18 -2.94 25.87
CA SER A 125 14.40 -2.82 25.07
C SER A 125 14.89 -1.37 24.94
N ASP A 126 14.40 -0.47 25.81
CA ASP A 126 14.70 0.98 25.85
C ASP A 126 14.41 1.74 24.52
N ILE A 127 13.46 1.25 23.73
CA ILE A 127 13.03 1.89 22.47
C ILE A 127 11.89 2.88 22.75
N GLU A 128 12.16 4.17 22.50
CA GLU A 128 11.15 5.24 22.50
C GLU A 128 10.44 5.33 21.15
N LEU A 129 9.15 4.99 21.12
CA LEU A 129 8.26 5.06 19.97
C LEU A 129 6.84 5.38 20.44
N VAL A 130 6.01 5.89 19.55
CA VAL A 130 4.56 5.88 19.72
C VAL A 130 3.98 4.73 18.92
N VAL A 131 3.37 3.77 19.60
CA VAL A 131 2.87 2.53 18.98
C VAL A 131 1.39 2.67 18.66
N VAL A 132 1.05 2.61 17.38
CA VAL A 132 -0.31 2.82 16.87
C VAL A 132 -0.91 1.48 16.39
N PRO A 133 -2.11 1.10 16.84
CA PRO A 133 -2.83 -0.05 16.31
C PRO A 133 -3.40 0.25 14.92
N THR A 134 -3.39 -0.75 14.04
CA THR A 134 -3.88 -0.66 12.66
C THR A 134 -4.69 -1.91 12.29
N GLU A 135 -5.46 -1.87 11.20
CA GLU A 135 -6.27 -3.02 10.77
C GLU A 135 -5.44 -4.29 10.52
N SER A 136 -4.18 -4.13 10.08
CA SER A 136 -3.25 -5.23 9.83
C SER A 136 -2.42 -5.63 11.07
N GLY A 137 -2.41 -4.83 12.14
CA GLY A 137 -1.68 -5.15 13.38
C GLY A 137 -1.31 -3.93 14.21
N ALA A 138 -0.01 -3.62 14.29
CA ALA A 138 0.52 -2.46 14.99
C ALA A 138 1.84 -2.00 14.38
N VAL A 139 2.01 -0.68 14.35
CA VAL A 139 3.22 -0.01 13.85
C VAL A 139 3.84 0.83 14.96
N GLY A 140 5.14 1.03 14.90
CA GLY A 140 5.83 2.05 15.70
C GLY A 140 6.02 3.31 14.87
N VAL A 141 5.85 4.48 15.49
CA VAL A 141 6.11 5.78 14.85
C VAL A 141 7.16 6.55 15.67
N LEU A 142 8.07 7.21 14.96
CA LEU A 142 9.11 8.10 15.49
C LEU A 142 9.08 9.41 14.71
N GLU A 143 9.08 10.56 15.40
CA GLU A 143 9.26 11.87 14.78
C GLU A 143 10.63 12.44 15.18
N LEU A 144 11.44 12.77 14.18
CA LEU A 144 12.77 13.37 14.32
C LEU A 144 12.72 14.82 13.84
N ASN A 145 12.95 15.77 14.74
CA ASN A 145 13.09 17.18 14.35
C ASN A 145 14.54 17.41 13.88
N LEU A 146 14.71 17.84 12.62
CA LEU A 146 16.01 17.88 11.95
C LEU A 146 16.49 19.32 11.77
N SER A 147 17.80 19.54 11.95
CA SER A 147 18.43 20.80 11.53
C SER A 147 18.51 20.85 9.99
N GLU A 148 18.72 22.05 9.44
CA GLU A 148 18.95 22.24 7.99
C GLU A 148 20.10 21.36 7.47
N GLU A 149 21.20 21.28 8.23
CA GLU A 149 22.36 20.42 7.92
C GLU A 149 22.01 18.92 7.99
N ALA A 150 21.33 18.46 9.05
CA ALA A 150 20.93 17.06 9.19
C ALA A 150 19.92 16.63 8.11
N PHE A 151 18.96 17.51 7.77
CA PHE A 151 18.00 17.29 6.69
C PHE A 151 18.70 17.24 5.32
N GLY A 152 19.68 18.12 5.08
CA GLY A 152 20.51 18.10 3.87
C GLY A 152 21.36 16.83 3.72
N MET A 153 21.88 16.27 4.82
CA MET A 153 22.58 14.98 4.81
C MET A 153 21.62 13.80 4.61
N ALA A 154 20.46 13.81 5.27
CA ALA A 154 19.41 12.81 5.10
C ALA A 154 18.84 12.76 3.67
N LEU A 155 18.77 13.90 2.99
CA LEU A 155 18.34 13.99 1.58
C LEU A 155 19.29 13.27 0.60
N ILE A 156 20.58 13.19 0.92
CA ILE A 156 21.62 12.60 0.06
C ILE A 156 22.04 11.18 0.49
N ALA A 157 21.31 10.54 1.40
CA ALA A 157 21.57 9.17 1.83
C ALA A 157 21.33 8.18 0.67
N ASP A 158 22.36 7.38 0.32
CA ASP A 158 22.28 6.37 -0.74
C ASP A 158 21.28 5.24 -0.42
N THR A 159 21.08 4.93 0.88
CA THR A 159 20.13 3.92 1.39
C THR A 159 19.41 4.42 2.64
N LEU A 160 18.27 3.80 2.98
CA LEU A 160 17.58 4.08 4.25
C LEU A 160 18.38 3.65 5.50
N ALA A 161 19.43 2.84 5.36
CA ALA A 161 20.32 2.53 6.48
C ALA A 161 21.32 3.66 6.80
N ASP A 162 21.63 4.50 5.82
CA ASP A 162 22.53 5.65 5.95
C ASP A 162 21.80 6.95 6.36
N PHE A 163 20.46 6.93 6.36
CA PHE A 163 19.60 8.08 6.68
C PHE A 163 19.78 8.61 8.11
N ASP A 164 19.57 7.77 9.13
CA ASP A 164 19.73 8.13 10.54
C ASP A 164 20.13 6.90 11.38
N PRO A 165 21.15 7.01 12.26
CA PRO A 165 21.62 5.88 13.07
C PRO A 165 20.56 5.28 14.01
N SER A 166 19.70 6.11 14.61
CA SER A 166 18.70 5.65 15.58
C SER A 166 17.60 4.82 14.90
N VAL A 167 17.24 5.16 13.67
CA VAL A 167 16.28 4.42 12.85
C VAL A 167 16.82 3.03 12.51
N SER A 168 18.08 2.94 12.09
CA SER A 168 18.74 1.67 11.79
C SER A 168 18.91 0.80 13.04
N GLU A 169 19.25 1.40 14.19
CA GLU A 169 19.33 0.71 15.49
C GLU A 169 17.97 0.13 15.90
N ILE A 170 16.90 0.94 15.90
CA ILE A 170 15.54 0.50 16.27
C ILE A 170 15.04 -0.62 15.34
N ALA A 171 15.23 -0.49 14.02
CA ALA A 171 14.84 -1.51 13.05
C ALA A 171 15.63 -2.83 13.22
N SER A 172 16.92 -2.73 13.55
CA SER A 172 17.78 -3.88 13.85
C SER A 172 17.31 -4.60 15.11
N ILE A 173 17.06 -3.88 16.21
CA ILE A 173 16.58 -4.47 17.46
C ILE A 173 15.19 -5.09 17.28
N LEU A 174 14.24 -4.41 16.63
CA LEU A 174 12.89 -4.93 16.39
C LEU A 174 12.91 -6.20 15.52
N SER A 175 13.75 -6.28 14.48
CA SER A 175 13.84 -7.47 13.63
C SER A 175 14.54 -8.66 14.32
N GLN A 176 15.51 -8.42 15.22
CA GLN A 176 16.08 -9.46 16.08
C GLN A 176 15.07 -10.00 17.11
N LEU A 177 14.34 -9.10 17.79
CA LEU A 177 13.38 -9.47 18.84
C LEU A 177 12.18 -10.24 18.29
N THR A 178 11.63 -9.80 17.16
CA THR A 178 10.50 -10.46 16.51
C THR A 178 10.91 -11.71 15.70
N ARG A 179 12.16 -11.77 15.23
CA ARG A 179 12.70 -12.80 14.31
C ARG A 179 11.95 -12.87 12.98
N VAL A 180 11.42 -11.75 12.54
CA VAL A 180 10.71 -11.57 11.27
C VAL A 180 11.19 -10.23 10.68
N PRO A 181 11.24 -10.06 9.34
CA PRO A 181 11.65 -8.79 8.77
C PRO A 181 10.77 -7.63 9.23
N VAL A 182 11.40 -6.48 9.49
CA VAL A 182 10.76 -5.20 9.74
C VAL A 182 10.95 -4.34 8.50
N VAL A 183 9.87 -3.73 8.02
CA VAL A 183 9.94 -2.72 6.95
C VAL A 183 9.84 -1.35 7.58
N VAL A 184 10.73 -0.45 7.18
CA VAL A 184 10.75 0.95 7.62
C VAL A 184 10.35 1.82 6.46
N LEU A 185 9.48 2.79 6.72
CA LEU A 185 9.20 3.95 5.86
C LEU A 185 9.75 5.19 6.58
N SER A 186 10.44 6.08 5.87
CA SER A 186 10.85 7.38 6.38
C SER A 186 10.42 8.47 5.39
N ALA A 187 9.61 9.42 5.85
CA ALA A 187 9.27 10.61 5.10
C ALA A 187 10.08 11.79 5.65
N LEU A 188 10.99 12.30 4.82
CA LEU A 188 11.66 13.57 5.01
C LEU A 188 10.73 14.67 4.52
N LEU A 189 10.41 15.61 5.41
CA LEU A 189 9.42 16.66 5.20
C LEU A 189 10.02 18.03 5.55
N ALA A 190 9.84 19.00 4.66
CA ALA A 190 10.21 20.40 4.83
C ALA A 190 9.05 21.32 4.42
N PRO A 191 8.94 22.53 5.00
CA PRO A 191 8.00 23.54 4.54
C PRO A 191 8.19 23.85 3.05
N GLY A 192 7.09 24.14 2.37
CA GLY A 192 7.09 24.81 1.08
C GLY A 192 7.57 26.26 1.18
N THR A 193 7.59 26.94 0.03
CA THR A 193 7.99 28.35 -0.08
C THR A 193 6.78 29.26 -0.31
N GLU A 194 6.96 30.58 -0.25
CA GLU A 194 5.92 31.53 -0.68
C GLU A 194 5.51 31.37 -2.15
N GLN A 195 6.34 30.70 -2.96
CA GLN A 195 6.10 30.45 -4.39
C GLN A 195 5.51 29.06 -4.66
N GLU A 196 5.87 28.07 -3.85
CA GLU A 196 5.38 26.69 -3.88
C GLU A 196 4.97 26.26 -2.47
N PRO A 197 3.76 26.65 -2.00
CA PRO A 197 3.29 26.37 -0.64
C PRO A 197 2.88 24.89 -0.44
N GLY A 198 2.81 24.46 0.81
CA GLY A 198 2.52 23.08 1.21
C GLY A 198 3.70 22.40 1.90
N VAL A 199 3.84 21.09 1.74
CA VAL A 199 4.95 20.29 2.28
C VAL A 199 5.74 19.65 1.13
N THR A 200 7.07 19.70 1.22
CA THR A 200 7.99 19.14 0.21
C THR A 200 8.93 18.12 0.84
N GLY A 201 9.52 17.23 0.04
CA GLY A 201 10.51 16.27 0.51
C GLY A 201 10.48 14.92 -0.21
N GLN A 202 10.87 13.84 0.48
CA GLN A 202 10.99 12.50 -0.11
C GLN A 202 10.61 11.38 0.87
N VAL A 203 10.09 10.27 0.33
CA VAL A 203 9.79 9.06 1.10
C VAL A 203 10.72 7.92 0.70
N LEU A 204 11.52 7.47 1.65
CA LEU A 204 12.39 6.30 1.56
C LEU A 204 11.71 5.07 2.19
N ALA A 205 12.06 3.87 1.73
CA ALA A 205 11.62 2.63 2.35
C ALA A 205 12.72 1.56 2.29
N GLY A 206 12.75 0.64 3.27
CA GLY A 206 13.79 -0.40 3.35
C GLY A 206 13.43 -1.51 4.32
N ARG A 207 14.17 -2.63 4.26
CA ARG A 207 13.91 -3.83 5.06
C ARG A 207 15.11 -4.21 5.93
N TRP A 208 14.84 -4.46 7.21
CA TRP A 208 15.77 -5.05 8.16
C TRP A 208 15.35 -6.49 8.46
N THR A 209 16.30 -7.42 8.38
CA THR A 209 16.07 -8.84 8.62
C THR A 209 17.08 -9.34 9.64
N ASN A 210 16.58 -9.88 10.75
CA ASN A 210 17.39 -10.53 11.78
C ASN A 210 18.51 -9.65 12.39
N GLY A 211 18.36 -8.32 12.34
CA GLY A 211 19.32 -7.34 12.86
C GLY A 211 20.26 -6.70 11.85
N GLU A 212 20.13 -7.00 10.57
CA GLU A 212 20.93 -6.41 9.50
C GLU A 212 20.00 -5.72 8.48
N PHE A 213 20.45 -4.61 7.88
CA PHE A 213 19.78 -4.01 6.73
C PHE A 213 19.95 -4.93 5.51
N GLU A 214 18.86 -5.20 4.81
CA GLU A 214 18.83 -6.17 3.72
C GLU A 214 18.79 -5.48 2.35
N THR A 215 17.89 -4.52 2.16
CA THR A 215 17.70 -3.79 0.88
C THR A 215 16.70 -2.64 1.04
N ASP A 216 16.88 -1.57 0.26
CA ASP A 216 15.84 -0.57 0.02
C ASP A 216 14.63 -1.15 -0.74
N LEU A 217 13.47 -0.54 -0.55
CA LEU A 217 12.22 -0.91 -1.21
C LEU A 217 11.65 0.31 -1.96
N PRO A 218 10.99 0.14 -3.12
CA PRO A 218 10.30 1.25 -3.78
C PRO A 218 9.14 1.74 -2.90
N SER A 219 9.31 2.90 -2.25
CA SER A 219 8.41 3.42 -1.21
C SER A 219 6.94 3.52 -1.67
N GLY A 220 6.70 3.99 -2.89
CA GLY A 220 5.36 4.03 -3.49
C GLY A 220 4.70 2.65 -3.64
N LEU A 221 5.47 1.57 -3.91
CA LEU A 221 4.93 0.21 -3.97
C LEU A 221 4.65 -0.38 -2.59
N VAL A 222 5.40 0.05 -1.56
CA VAL A 222 5.11 -0.30 -0.16
C VAL A 222 3.82 0.39 0.28
N LEU A 223 3.71 1.71 0.08
CA LEU A 223 2.55 2.52 0.48
C LEU A 223 1.24 2.07 -0.19
N VAL A 224 1.25 1.76 -1.49
CA VAL A 224 0.07 1.25 -2.22
C VAL A 224 -0.48 -0.07 -1.65
N GLN A 225 0.30 -0.81 -0.85
CA GLN A 225 -0.14 -2.05 -0.19
C GLN A 225 -0.58 -1.84 1.27
N MET A 226 -0.42 -0.64 1.83
CA MET A 226 -0.74 -0.34 3.23
C MET A 226 -2.13 0.29 3.40
N PRO A 227 -2.75 0.18 4.60
CA PRO A 227 -3.92 0.99 4.94
C PRO A 227 -3.58 2.48 4.93
N LEU A 228 -4.53 3.33 4.50
CA LEU A 228 -4.36 4.79 4.39
C LEU A 228 -3.84 5.45 5.69
N GLN A 229 -4.25 4.94 6.85
CA GLN A 229 -3.75 5.32 8.18
C GLN A 229 -2.21 5.33 8.27
N ILE A 230 -1.51 4.46 7.55
CA ILE A 230 -0.04 4.43 7.50
C ILE A 230 0.52 5.65 6.78
N GLU A 231 -0.11 6.07 5.68
CA GLU A 231 0.27 7.26 4.92
C GLU A 231 -0.01 8.53 5.74
N ASP A 232 -1.17 8.61 6.40
CA ASP A 232 -1.58 9.76 7.22
C ASP A 232 -0.65 9.96 8.44
N LEU A 233 -0.22 8.87 9.09
CA LEU A 233 0.79 8.90 10.16
C LEU A 233 2.17 9.33 9.63
N LEU A 234 2.56 8.80 8.47
CA LEU A 234 3.88 9.01 7.87
C LEU A 234 4.05 10.45 7.36
N LEU A 235 3.02 11.06 6.77
CA LEU A 235 3.14 12.37 6.10
C LEU A 235 2.84 13.58 6.98
N GLY A 236 2.05 13.44 8.05
CA GLY A 236 1.71 14.56 8.95
C GLY A 236 0.28 14.46 9.50
N ARG A 237 -0.66 14.23 8.58
CA ARG A 237 -2.13 14.37 8.69
C ARG A 237 -2.78 13.83 9.96
N VAL A 238 -2.19 12.80 10.55
CA VAL A 238 -2.54 12.35 11.90
C VAL A 238 -1.28 12.38 12.77
N ALA A 239 -1.31 13.12 13.87
CA ALA A 239 -0.30 13.01 14.91
C ALA A 239 -0.38 11.63 15.56
N GLU A 240 0.75 10.95 15.69
CA GLU A 240 0.83 9.57 16.16
C GLU A 240 0.34 9.38 17.60
N THR A 241 0.34 10.44 18.41
CA THR A 241 -0.23 10.50 19.76
C THR A 241 -1.75 10.70 19.79
N GLU A 242 -2.34 11.28 18.74
CA GLU A 242 -3.80 11.46 18.59
C GLU A 242 -4.48 10.22 17.96
N ALA A 243 -3.70 9.35 17.32
CA ALA A 243 -4.20 8.14 16.67
C ALA A 243 -4.95 7.21 17.65
N ALA A 244 -6.09 6.67 17.21
CA ALA A 244 -7.03 5.96 18.08
C ALA A 244 -6.43 4.70 18.73
N GLY A 245 -6.10 4.81 20.02
CA GLY A 245 -5.47 3.72 20.80
C GLY A 245 -3.95 3.68 20.74
N ALA A 246 -3.31 4.79 20.36
CA ALA A 246 -1.86 4.99 20.45
C ALA A 246 -1.30 4.73 21.87
N VAL A 247 -0.04 4.30 21.93
CA VAL A 247 0.67 3.99 23.17
C VAL A 247 2.12 4.49 23.10
N GLU A 248 2.42 5.55 23.85
CA GLU A 248 3.80 6.02 24.07
C GLU A 248 4.58 5.02 24.93
N THR A 249 5.77 4.59 24.49
CA THR A 249 6.53 3.52 25.15
C THR A 249 7.32 3.99 26.38
N LYS A 250 7.82 5.23 26.36
CA LYS A 250 8.64 5.84 27.43
C LYS A 250 7.99 5.78 28.82
N ASP A 251 6.67 5.88 28.90
CA ASP A 251 5.89 5.86 30.15
C ASP A 251 5.51 4.45 30.64
N ILE A 252 5.99 3.39 29.97
CA ILE A 252 5.68 2.00 30.33
C ILE A 252 6.77 1.41 31.24
N ALA A 253 6.61 1.58 32.55
CA ALA A 253 7.44 0.89 33.54
C ALA A 253 7.53 -0.63 33.26
N GLN A 254 8.73 -1.21 33.27
CA GLN A 254 9.02 -2.58 32.79
C GLN A 254 8.08 -3.69 33.33
N TRP A 255 7.59 -3.59 34.58
CA TRP A 255 6.63 -4.58 35.12
C TRP A 255 5.24 -4.51 34.45
N LYS A 256 4.84 -3.33 33.96
CA LYS A 256 3.63 -3.10 33.15
C LYS A 256 3.86 -3.68 31.75
N ALA A 257 5.02 -3.44 31.14
CA ALA A 257 5.41 -4.03 29.85
C ALA A 257 5.36 -5.57 29.88
N MET A 258 5.97 -6.22 30.88
CA MET A 258 5.88 -7.69 31.06
C MET A 258 4.44 -8.21 31.14
N LYS A 259 3.53 -7.46 31.79
CA LYS A 259 2.10 -7.82 31.84
C LYS A 259 1.40 -7.61 30.50
N MET A 260 1.67 -6.51 29.80
CA MET A 260 1.15 -6.21 28.46
C MET A 260 1.61 -7.26 27.44
N LEU A 261 2.89 -7.63 27.40
CA LEU A 261 3.40 -8.71 26.55
C LEU A 261 2.69 -10.04 26.85
N SER A 262 2.53 -10.39 28.15
CA SER A 262 1.83 -11.61 28.57
C SER A 262 0.33 -11.65 28.21
N LYS A 263 -0.26 -10.49 27.87
CA LYS A 263 -1.63 -10.30 27.38
C LYS A 263 -1.66 -10.33 25.84
N GLY A 264 -0.80 -9.56 25.17
CA GLY A 264 -0.71 -9.49 23.70
C GLY A 264 -0.34 -10.83 23.04
N MET A 265 0.50 -11.64 23.69
CA MET A 265 0.79 -13.01 23.24
C MET A 265 -0.43 -13.96 23.30
N ARG A 266 -1.53 -13.58 23.99
CA ARG A 266 -2.75 -14.40 24.06
C ARG A 266 -3.62 -14.12 22.84
N LYS A 267 -3.28 -14.78 21.73
CA LYS A 267 -4.02 -14.75 20.46
C LYS A 267 -5.54 -14.66 20.68
N PRO A 268 -6.23 -13.64 20.12
CA PRO A 268 -7.66 -13.50 20.31
C PRO A 268 -8.38 -14.76 19.79
N ARG A 269 -9.25 -15.34 20.63
CA ARG A 269 -10.08 -16.47 20.22
C ARG A 269 -11.11 -15.96 19.22
N ARG A 270 -10.80 -16.06 17.92
CA ARG A 270 -11.70 -15.75 16.80
C ARG A 270 -13.08 -16.35 17.10
N GLY A 271 -14.04 -15.48 17.42
CA GLY A 271 -15.39 -15.90 17.78
C GLY A 271 -16.05 -16.60 16.60
N LYS A 272 -16.82 -17.65 16.88
CA LYS A 272 -17.79 -18.14 15.89
C LYS A 272 -18.89 -17.09 15.74
N LYS A 273 -19.03 -16.57 14.54
CA LYS A 273 -20.32 -16.33 13.90
C LYS A 273 -20.37 -17.29 12.70
#